data_AF-A0A0R3TX91-F1
#
_entry.id   AF-A0A0R3TX91-F1
#
_cell.length_a   1.000
_cell.length_b   1.000
_cell.length_c   1.000
_cell.angle_alpha   90.00
_cell.angle_beta   90.00
_cell.angle_gamma   90.00
#
_symmetry.space_group_name_H-M   'P 1'
#
loop_
_entity.id
_entity.type
_entity.pdbx_description
1 polymer ?
#
loop_
_entity_poly.entity_id
_entity_poly.type
_entity_poly.pdbx_seq_one_letter_code
_entity_poly.pdbx_strand_id
1 'polypeptide(L)'
;MRTKETAFVTAAWAAGAVQAVTRACSRGRISTCDCDATRRGGLKAADTEGPFTWGGCSDPIRFGMRLVRLFQEPRLPAPKDKSRRKKRRSKYNVNGAENDTIIDVDDSRILVDIHNQRVGRRICALGAIHIIPLEFSNLYG
;
A
#
# COMPACT_ATOMS: atom_id res chain seq x y z
N MET A 1 14.70 10.70 9.74
CA MET A 1 14.26 10.38 11.12
C MET A 1 13.69 8.97 11.08
N ARG A 2 14.05 8.07 12.02
CA ARG A 2 13.50 6.69 12.10
C ARG A 2 12.69 6.58 13.38
N THR A 3 11.46 7.06 13.37
CA THR A 3 10.57 7.03 14.54
C THR A 3 9.30 6.26 14.21
N LYS A 4 8.62 5.77 15.25
CA LYS A 4 7.37 5.00 15.08
C LYS A 4 6.28 5.86 14.43
N GLU A 5 6.27 7.15 14.74
CA GLU A 5 5.33 8.14 14.19
C GLU A 5 5.54 8.31 12.68
N THR A 6 6.80 8.38 12.23
CA THR A 6 7.11 8.44 10.79
C THR A 6 6.68 7.16 10.08
N ALA A 7 6.89 6.00 10.70
CA ALA A 7 6.45 4.71 10.14
C ALA A 7 4.91 4.63 10.02
N PHE A 8 4.20 5.12 11.02
CA PHE A 8 2.75 5.22 10.98
C PHE A 8 2.26 6.15 9.88
N VAL A 9 2.80 7.38 9.80
CA VAL A 9 2.38 8.39 8.80
C VAL A 9 2.65 7.91 7.37
N THR A 10 3.80 7.30 7.12
CA THR A 10 4.16 6.75 5.79
C THR A 10 3.22 5.60 5.38
N ALA A 11 2.89 4.70 6.30
CA ALA A 11 1.90 3.65 6.07
C ALA A 11 0.49 4.21 5.85
N ALA A 12 0.04 5.15 6.69
CA ALA A 12 -1.28 5.77 6.61
C ALA A 12 -1.46 6.54 5.29
N TRP A 13 -0.44 7.29 4.86
CA TRP A 13 -0.45 7.98 3.58
C TRP A 13 -0.56 7.01 2.40
N ALA A 14 0.19 5.90 2.44
CA ALA A 14 0.10 4.87 1.41
C ALA A 14 -1.25 4.16 1.36
N ALA A 15 -1.87 3.91 2.51
CA ALA A 15 -3.24 3.41 2.58
C ALA A 15 -4.25 4.41 2.00
N GLY A 16 -4.17 5.67 2.42
CA GLY A 16 -5.05 6.74 1.93
C GLY A 16 -4.96 6.95 0.41
N ALA A 17 -3.75 6.88 -0.16
CA ALA A 17 -3.55 6.94 -1.59
C ALA A 17 -4.25 5.78 -2.33
N VAL A 18 -4.16 4.54 -1.81
CA VAL A 18 -4.85 3.38 -2.40
C VAL A 18 -6.35 3.61 -2.36
N GLN A 19 -6.90 4.01 -1.22
CA GLN A 19 -8.32 4.26 -1.05
C GLN A 19 -8.85 5.37 -1.98
N ALA A 20 -8.07 6.45 -2.16
CA ALA A 20 -8.45 7.54 -3.07
C ALA A 20 -8.50 7.08 -4.53
N VAL A 21 -7.49 6.33 -4.98
CA VAL A 21 -7.42 5.78 -6.35
C VAL A 21 -8.56 4.81 -6.61
N THR A 22 -8.83 3.89 -5.68
CA THR A 22 -9.85 2.85 -5.87
C THR A 22 -11.25 3.45 -5.94
N ARG A 23 -11.54 4.44 -5.07
CA ARG A 23 -12.80 5.20 -5.08
C ARG A 23 -12.96 6.09 -6.31
N ALA A 24 -11.88 6.62 -6.86
CA ALA A 24 -11.95 7.37 -8.11
C ALA A 24 -12.27 6.42 -9.27
N CYS A 25 -11.68 5.23 -9.27
CA CYS A 25 -11.92 4.21 -10.27
C CYS A 25 -13.37 3.71 -10.27
N SER A 26 -13.91 3.32 -9.10
CA SER A 26 -15.28 2.82 -9.00
C SER A 26 -16.35 3.85 -9.35
N ARG A 27 -16.02 5.15 -9.26
CA ARG A 27 -16.86 6.27 -9.72
C ARG A 27 -16.68 6.64 -11.19
N GLY A 28 -15.90 5.88 -11.95
CA GLY A 28 -15.65 6.15 -13.38
C GLY A 28 -14.81 7.39 -13.66
N ARG A 29 -14.06 7.92 -12.68
CA ARG A 29 -13.19 9.10 -12.86
C ARG A 29 -11.83 8.77 -13.49
N ILE A 30 -11.49 7.50 -13.60
CA ILE A 30 -10.25 7.00 -14.20
C ILE A 30 -10.66 6.03 -15.30
N SER A 31 -10.35 6.34 -16.56
CA SER A 31 -10.77 5.56 -17.73
C SER A 31 -9.99 4.25 -17.92
N THR A 32 -8.84 4.10 -17.26
CA THR A 32 -7.93 2.95 -17.44
C THR A 32 -8.21 1.79 -16.47
N CYS A 33 -9.32 1.83 -15.75
CA CYS A 33 -9.65 0.82 -14.75
C CYS A 33 -11.16 0.62 -14.65
N ASP A 34 -11.56 -0.56 -14.15
CA ASP A 34 -12.95 -0.96 -14.00
C ASP A 34 -13.21 -1.51 -12.58
N CYS A 35 -14.49 -1.65 -12.23
CA CYS A 35 -14.94 -2.29 -10.98
C CYS A 35 -14.31 -3.68 -10.79
N ASP A 36 -14.06 -4.07 -9.53
CA ASP A 36 -13.45 -5.36 -9.20
C ASP A 36 -14.31 -6.54 -9.68
N ALA A 37 -13.92 -7.17 -10.79
CA ALA A 37 -14.63 -8.31 -11.37
C ALA A 37 -14.68 -9.54 -10.46
N THR A 38 -13.74 -9.68 -9.51
CA THR A 38 -13.71 -10.80 -8.57
C THR A 38 -14.79 -10.69 -7.48
N ARG A 39 -15.37 -9.49 -7.33
CA ARG A 39 -16.44 -9.19 -6.37
C ARG A 39 -17.74 -8.75 -7.07
N ARG A 40 -17.76 -8.71 -8.40
CA ARG A 40 -19.01 -8.59 -9.16
C ARG A 40 -19.82 -9.84 -8.87
N GLY A 41 -20.94 -9.69 -8.17
CA GLY A 41 -21.88 -10.77 -7.92
C GLY A 41 -22.33 -11.41 -9.24
N GLY A 42 -21.68 -12.49 -9.64
CA GLY A 42 -22.23 -13.47 -10.60
C GLY A 42 -23.21 -14.40 -9.87
N LEU A 43 -23.27 -15.69 -10.23
CA LEU A 43 -24.07 -16.72 -9.52
C LEU A 43 -23.82 -16.84 -7.98
N LYS A 44 -22.89 -16.06 -7.42
CA LYS A 44 -22.56 -15.92 -5.99
C LYS A 44 -23.03 -14.59 -5.38
N ALA A 45 -23.91 -13.86 -6.06
CA ALA A 45 -24.49 -12.62 -5.55
C ALA A 45 -25.38 -12.89 -4.33
N ALA A 46 -26.08 -14.02 -4.28
CA ALA A 46 -26.77 -14.46 -3.08
C ALA A 46 -25.74 -14.80 -2.00
N ASP A 47 -25.88 -14.16 -0.84
CA ASP A 47 -25.17 -14.57 0.36
C ASP A 47 -25.45 -16.07 0.62
N THR A 48 -24.42 -16.84 0.94
CA THR A 48 -24.58 -18.27 1.28
C THR A 48 -25.43 -18.47 2.53
N GLU A 49 -25.60 -17.41 3.34
CA GLU A 49 -26.27 -17.46 4.65
C GLU A 49 -27.49 -16.55 4.79
N GLY A 50 -27.99 -15.88 3.73
CA GLY A 50 -29.12 -14.96 3.89
C GLY A 50 -29.78 -14.42 2.61
N PRO A 51 -30.85 -13.62 2.74
CA PRO A 51 -31.60 -13.05 1.60
C PRO A 51 -30.87 -11.88 0.91
N PHE A 52 -29.67 -11.51 1.38
CA PHE A 52 -28.93 -10.38 0.84
C PHE A 52 -28.28 -10.73 -0.49
N THR A 53 -28.34 -9.79 -1.44
CA THR A 53 -27.63 -9.89 -2.71
C THR A 53 -26.53 -8.85 -2.83
N TRP A 54 -25.29 -9.30 -3.00
CA TRP A 54 -24.14 -8.46 -3.28
C TRP A 54 -24.18 -7.99 -4.74
N GLY A 55 -24.18 -6.67 -4.94
CA GLY A 55 -24.22 -6.05 -6.26
C GLY A 55 -23.43 -4.74 -6.33
N GLY A 56 -23.56 -4.04 -7.45
CA GLY A 56 -22.92 -2.74 -7.67
C GLY A 56 -21.45 -2.80 -8.09
N CYS A 57 -20.78 -1.65 -8.04
CA CYS A 57 -19.38 -1.51 -8.42
C CYS A 57 -18.48 -1.61 -7.19
N SER A 58 -17.81 -2.74 -7.03
CA SER A 58 -16.79 -2.92 -5.98
C SER A 58 -15.50 -2.17 -6.33
N ASP A 59 -14.89 -1.54 -5.32
CA ASP A 59 -13.60 -0.85 -5.45
C ASP A 59 -12.47 -1.80 -5.91
N PRO A 60 -11.74 -1.50 -7.01
CA PRO A 60 -10.67 -2.35 -7.53
C PRO A 60 -9.36 -2.18 -6.75
N ILE A 61 -9.30 -2.70 -5.53
CA ILE A 61 -8.17 -2.51 -4.61
C ILE A 61 -6.83 -2.99 -5.18
N ARG A 62 -6.84 -4.07 -5.95
CA ARG A 62 -5.62 -4.59 -6.62
C ARG A 62 -5.05 -3.58 -7.61
N PHE A 63 -5.91 -2.88 -8.35
CA PHE A 63 -5.51 -1.80 -9.25
C PHE A 63 -4.91 -0.64 -8.43
N GLY A 64 -5.61 -0.19 -7.38
CA GLY A 64 -5.12 0.89 -6.52
C GLY A 64 -3.75 0.60 -5.90
N MET A 65 -3.56 -0.59 -5.33
CA MET A 65 -2.27 -1.01 -4.77
C MET A 65 -1.15 -0.98 -5.82
N ARG A 66 -1.42 -1.44 -7.04
CA ARG A 66 -0.43 -1.44 -8.14
C ARG A 66 -0.11 -0.02 -8.58
N LEU A 67 -1.13 0.81 -8.78
CA LEU A 67 -0.94 2.19 -9.25
C LEU A 67 -0.14 2.99 -8.22
N VAL A 68 -0.55 2.96 -6.95
CA VAL A 68 0.13 3.69 -5.88
C VAL A 68 1.56 3.21 -5.68
N ARG A 69 1.82 1.90 -5.80
CA ARG A 69 3.18 1.36 -5.78
C ARG A 69 4.07 2.01 -6.83
N LEU A 70 3.58 2.21 -8.06
CA LEU A 70 4.35 2.83 -9.15
C LEU A 70 4.71 4.29 -8.87
N PHE A 71 3.89 5.01 -8.11
CA PHE A 71 4.16 6.39 -7.73
C PHE A 71 5.10 6.53 -6.53
N GLN A 72 4.99 5.62 -5.55
CA GLN A 72 5.70 5.77 -4.28
C GLN A 72 7.02 5.01 -4.21
N GLU A 73 7.15 3.86 -4.90
CA GLU A 73 8.42 3.14 -4.90
C GLU A 73 9.43 3.90 -5.78
N PRO A 74 10.58 4.31 -5.21
CA PRO A 74 11.60 4.97 -5.99
C PRO A 74 12.09 4.01 -7.08
N ARG A 75 12.24 4.51 -8.31
CA ARG A 75 13.06 3.84 -9.32
C ARG A 75 14.50 3.96 -8.86
N LEU A 76 14.95 2.99 -8.06
CA LEU A 76 16.33 2.97 -7.61
C LEU A 76 17.22 2.96 -8.85
N PRO A 77 18.12 3.95 -9.02
CA PRO A 77 19.10 3.89 -10.09
C PRO A 77 19.94 2.62 -9.90
N ALA A 78 20.42 2.04 -11.01
CA ALA A 78 21.34 0.92 -10.97
C ALA A 78 22.45 1.17 -9.92
N PRO A 79 22.88 0.13 -9.19
CA PRO A 79 23.80 0.30 -8.06
C PRO A 79 25.02 1.12 -8.50
N LYS A 80 25.11 2.36 -7.99
CA LYS A 80 26.26 3.22 -8.22
C LYS A 80 27.46 2.62 -7.49
N ASP A 81 28.62 2.74 -8.13
CA ASP A 81 29.90 2.23 -7.66
C ASP A 81 30.10 2.48 -6.14
N LYS A 82 30.44 1.42 -5.41
CA LYS A 82 30.50 1.34 -3.94
C LYS A 82 31.57 2.27 -3.34
N SER A 83 32.42 2.84 -4.18
CA SER A 83 33.55 3.70 -3.86
C SER A 83 33.17 5.03 -3.20
N ARG A 84 31.93 5.53 -3.38
CA ARG A 84 31.49 6.86 -2.91
C ARG A 84 30.55 6.87 -1.69
N ARG A 85 30.25 5.71 -1.09
CA ARG A 85 29.29 5.60 0.03
C ARG A 85 29.86 6.20 1.34
N LYS A 86 29.12 7.13 1.95
CA LYS A 86 29.42 7.65 3.30
C LYS A 86 29.14 6.54 4.34
N LYS A 87 30.18 5.81 4.69
CA LYS A 87 30.16 4.81 5.77
C LYS A 87 30.10 5.53 7.12
N ARG A 88 29.06 5.29 7.92
CA ARG A 88 29.08 5.66 9.33
C ARG A 88 29.52 4.44 10.12
N ARG A 89 30.63 4.56 10.85
CA ARG A 89 31.06 3.55 11.82
C ARG A 89 30.14 3.63 13.04
N SER A 90 29.51 2.52 13.38
CA SER A 90 28.84 2.36 14.67
C SER A 90 29.68 1.42 15.51
N LYS A 91 30.12 1.91 16.67
CA LYS A 91 30.84 1.11 17.65
C LYS A 91 29.83 0.47 18.59
N TYR A 92 29.95 -0.83 18.84
CA TYR A 92 29.15 -1.52 19.83
C TYR A 92 30.05 -2.43 20.66
N ASN A 93 29.80 -2.51 21.96
CA ASN A 93 30.61 -3.31 22.87
C ASN A 93 29.93 -4.67 23.07
N VAL A 94 30.61 -5.76 22.72
CA VAL A 94 30.14 -7.12 22.98
C VAL A 94 31.20 -7.80 23.83
N ASN A 95 30.83 -8.24 25.03
CA ASN A 95 31.71 -8.95 25.96
C ASN A 95 32.99 -8.19 26.37
N GLY A 96 32.95 -6.85 26.40
CA GLY A 96 34.12 -6.03 26.71
C GLY A 96 35.07 -5.80 25.53
N ALA A 97 34.74 -6.32 24.35
CA ALA A 97 35.42 -6.01 23.09
C ALA A 97 34.66 -4.95 22.30
N GLU A 98 35.32 -3.82 22.04
CA GLU A 98 34.80 -2.74 21.19
C GLU A 98 34.81 -3.20 19.72
N ASN A 99 33.62 -3.44 19.16
CA ASN A 99 33.46 -3.90 17.79
C ASN A 99 33.00 -2.74 16.88
N ASP A 100 33.77 -2.51 15.80
CA ASP A 100 33.45 -1.55 14.75
C ASP A 100 32.63 -2.23 13.65
N THR A 101 31.35 -1.86 13.48
CA THR A 101 30.56 -2.29 12.32
C THR A 101 30.40 -1.16 11.31
N ILE A 102 30.69 -1.47 10.04
CA ILE A 102 30.40 -0.58 8.91
C ILE A 102 28.94 -0.81 8.53
N ILE A 103 28.05 0.09 8.95
CA ILE A 103 26.64 0.04 8.55
C ILE A 103 26.45 1.00 7.37
N ASP A 104 25.86 0.47 6.30
CA ASP A 104 25.41 1.29 5.17
C ASP A 104 24.09 2.00 5.54
N VAL A 105 24.22 3.23 6.02
CA VAL A 105 23.09 3.96 6.65
C VAL A 105 22.13 4.54 5.61
N ASP A 106 22.57 4.76 4.38
CA ASP A 106 21.75 5.36 3.32
C ASP A 106 20.75 4.37 2.72
N ASP A 107 21.14 3.10 2.54
CA ASP A 107 20.24 2.04 2.05
C ASP A 107 19.18 1.68 3.11
N SER A 108 19.56 1.63 4.39
CA SER A 108 18.67 1.18 5.48
C SER A 108 17.43 2.08 5.66
N ARG A 109 17.56 3.38 5.39
CA ARG A 109 16.44 4.34 5.53
C ARG A 109 15.40 4.17 4.43
N ILE A 110 15.87 4.00 3.20
CA ILE A 110 15.03 3.80 2.02
C ILE A 110 14.25 2.49 2.16
N LEU A 111 14.92 1.43 2.64
CA LEU A 111 14.29 0.12 2.83
C LEU A 111 13.17 0.15 3.87
N VAL A 112 13.35 0.89 4.97
CA VAL A 112 12.30 1.04 6.00
C VAL A 112 11.10 1.81 5.45
N ASP A 113 11.32 2.87 4.68
CA ASP A 113 10.23 3.62 4.06
C ASP A 113 9.47 2.77 3.03
N ILE A 114 10.18 2.05 2.15
CA ILE A 114 9.58 1.09 1.21
C ILE A 114 8.75 0.04 1.96
N HIS A 115 9.24 -0.47 3.09
CA HIS A 115 8.51 -1.41 3.92
C HIS A 115 7.22 -0.79 4.47
N ASN A 116 7.29 0.40 5.08
CA ASN A 116 6.12 1.05 5.68
C ASN A 116 5.06 1.38 4.63
N GLN A 117 5.46 1.87 3.46
CA GLN A 117 4.55 2.07 2.34
C GLN A 117 3.90 0.76 1.89
N ARG A 118 4.67 -0.34 1.81
CA ARG A 118 4.16 -1.66 1.44
C ARG A 118 3.14 -2.19 2.44
N VAL A 119 3.40 -2.00 3.74
CA VAL A 119 2.46 -2.35 4.81
C VAL A 119 1.17 -1.53 4.66
N GLY A 120 1.28 -0.21 4.52
CA GLY A 120 0.15 0.70 4.33
C GLY A 120 -0.74 0.30 3.16
N ARG A 121 -0.17 0.05 1.97
CA ARG A 121 -0.94 -0.38 0.79
C ARG A 121 -1.68 -1.70 1.01
N ARG A 122 -1.12 -2.64 1.79
CA ARG A 122 -1.74 -3.95 2.07
C ARG A 122 -2.88 -3.87 3.07
N ILE A 123 -2.85 -2.94 4.02
CA ILE A 123 -3.96 -2.75 4.98
C ILE A 123 -5.28 -2.47 4.25
N CYS A 124 -5.24 -1.71 3.14
CA CYS A 124 -6.43 -1.48 2.32
C CYS A 124 -7.03 -2.74 1.70
N ALA A 125 -6.24 -3.80 1.48
CA ALA A 125 -6.76 -5.07 0.96
C ALA A 125 -7.50 -5.88 2.03
N LEU A 126 -7.16 -5.68 3.30
CA LEU A 126 -7.79 -6.34 4.45
C LEU A 126 -9.11 -5.66 4.86
N GLY A 127 -9.19 -4.33 4.70
CA GLY A 127 -10.38 -3.53 5.03
C GLY A 127 -11.34 -3.26 3.86
N ALA A 128 -11.17 -3.93 2.72
CA ALA A 128 -11.97 -3.70 1.52
C ALA A 128 -13.34 -4.39 1.60
N ILE A 129 -14.18 -3.92 2.52
CA ILE A 129 -15.62 -4.17 2.57
C ILE A 129 -16.31 -2.81 2.34
N HIS A 130 -16.08 -2.22 1.16
CA HIS A 130 -17.05 -1.27 0.62
C HIS A 130 -17.77 -1.98 -0.51
N ILE A 131 -18.63 -2.91 -0.12
CA ILE A 131 -19.68 -3.39 -1.00
C ILE A 131 -20.81 -2.39 -0.81
N ILE A 132 -21.02 -1.53 -1.81
CA ILE A 132 -22.10 -0.55 -1.78
C ILE A 132 -23.40 -1.36 -1.88
N PRO A 133 -24.31 -1.31 -0.89
CA PRO A 133 -25.62 -1.90 -1.03
C PRO A 133 -26.30 -1.30 -2.26
N LEU A 134 -26.95 -2.13 -3.09
CA LEU A 134 -27.59 -1.70 -4.33
C LEU A 134 -28.54 -0.49 -4.12
N GLU A 135 -29.13 -0.33 -2.93
CA GLU A 135 -29.99 0.81 -2.56
C GLU A 135 -29.31 2.19 -2.60
N PHE A 136 -27.98 2.28 -2.41
CA PHE A 136 -27.26 3.55 -2.45
C PHE A 136 -26.76 3.95 -3.86
N SER A 137 -26.93 3.07 -4.85
CA SER A 137 -26.52 3.32 -6.24
C SER A 137 -27.43 4.35 -6.92
N ASN A 138 -28.70 4.45 -6.49
CA ASN A 138 -29.69 5.38 -7.07
C ASN A 138 -29.57 6.83 -6.58
N LEU A 139 -28.64 7.14 -5.68
CA LEU A 139 -28.39 8.51 -5.19
C LEU A 139 -27.15 9.17 -5.83
N TYR A 140 -26.45 8.47 -6.73
CA TYR A 140 -25.30 8.98 -7.47
C TYR A 140 -25.49 8.82 -9.00
N GLY A 141 -26.75 8.81 -9.45
CA GLY A 141 -27.13 9.00 -10.85
C GLY A 141 -27.13 10.48 -11.21
#